data_AF-A0A3D4ABF0-F1
#
_entry.id   AF-A0A3D4ABF0-F1
#
_cell.length_a   1.000
_cell.length_b   1.000
_cell.length_c   1.000
_cell.angle_alpha   90.00
_cell.angle_beta   90.00
_cell.angle_gamma   90.00
#
_symmetry.space_group_name_H-M   'P 1'
#
loop_
_entity.id
_entity.type
_entity.pdbx_description
1 polymer ?
#
loop_
_entity_poly.entity_id
_entity_poly.type
_entity_poly.pdbx_seq_one_letter_code
_entity_poly.pdbx_strand_id
1 'polypeptide(L)'
;MICLAWFGVFFALPVGNAITADFRHSRDTFAFVNATVFKYRAGHPYLRPRSTSKDPANEYNRRCFVMTRAAMQFYKFARFDPRSTPLDDRALAARIRAVTRRAPWHESLPQNHRVVFPGYANLREMSKARAHVLQKNIGLGWPTYLRLGNFRMFYKHDLKYQEKTYANLDAALARGDLFVGYLSTYPSLAINHSILCLLYTSPEP
;
A
#
# COMPACT_ATOMS: atom_id res chain seq x y z
N MET A 1 3.16 -31.89 49.42
CA MET A 1 3.27 -31.61 47.98
C MET A 1 1.90 -31.81 47.35
N ILE A 2 1.15 -30.71 47.13
CA ILE A 2 -0.16 -30.73 46.47
C ILE A 2 0.06 -30.11 45.09
N CYS A 3 -0.08 -30.93 44.05
CA CYS A 3 0.03 -30.52 42.65
C CYS A 3 -1.37 -30.09 42.19
N LEU A 4 -1.62 -28.78 42.10
CA LEU A 4 -2.85 -28.24 41.54
C LEU A 4 -2.71 -28.17 40.02
N ALA A 5 -3.32 -29.11 39.31
CA ALA A 5 -3.46 -29.04 37.86
C ALA A 5 -4.57 -28.03 37.51
N TRP A 6 -4.20 -26.92 36.88
CA TRP A 6 -5.14 -25.96 36.30
C TRP A 6 -5.64 -26.48 34.94
N PHE A 7 -6.91 -26.89 34.87
CA PHE A 7 -7.60 -27.08 33.60
C PHE A 7 -8.07 -25.72 33.06
N GLY A 8 -7.27 -25.12 32.19
CA GLY A 8 -7.68 -23.97 31.38
C GLY A 8 -8.49 -24.43 30.17
N VAL A 9 -9.80 -24.19 30.18
CA VAL A 9 -10.65 -24.36 28.99
C VAL A 9 -10.32 -23.23 28.02
N PHE A 10 -9.59 -23.54 26.95
CA PHE A 10 -9.39 -22.62 25.83
C PHE A 10 -10.65 -22.63 24.97
N PHE A 11 -11.47 -21.59 25.10
CA PHE A 11 -12.46 -21.27 24.07
C PHE A 11 -11.70 -20.78 22.83
N ALA A 12 -11.49 -21.69 21.88
CA ALA A 12 -11.14 -21.32 20.52
C ALA A 12 -12.36 -20.63 19.91
N LEU A 13 -12.41 -19.30 20.02
CA LEU A 13 -13.35 -18.50 19.25
C LEU A 13 -13.05 -18.74 17.77
N PRO A 14 -14.05 -19.13 16.95
CA PRO A 14 -13.83 -19.26 15.53
C PRO A 14 -13.44 -17.89 15.00
N VAL A 15 -12.19 -17.77 14.53
CA VAL A 15 -11.77 -16.65 13.71
C VAL A 15 -12.61 -16.77 12.44
N GLY A 16 -13.71 -16.03 12.39
CA GLY A 16 -14.54 -15.98 11.20
C GLY A 16 -13.63 -15.66 10.03
N ASN A 17 -13.61 -16.55 9.03
CA ASN A 17 -13.00 -16.28 7.75
C ASN A 17 -13.67 -15.02 7.21
N ALA A 18 -13.04 -13.87 7.45
CA ALA A 18 -13.37 -12.67 6.73
C ALA A 18 -13.12 -13.05 5.28
N ILE A 19 -14.20 -13.20 4.50
CA ILE A 19 -14.11 -13.19 3.05
C ILE A 19 -13.44 -11.84 2.75
N THR A 20 -12.13 -11.90 2.53
CA THR A 20 -11.31 -10.75 2.18
C THR A 20 -11.91 -10.23 0.89
N ALA A 21 -12.59 -9.09 0.97
CA ALA A 21 -13.22 -8.47 -0.19
C ALA A 21 -12.14 -8.35 -1.28
N ASP A 22 -12.38 -8.96 -2.43
CA ASP A 22 -11.40 -9.01 -3.51
C ASP A 22 -10.88 -7.60 -3.84
N PHE A 23 -9.56 -7.43 -3.87
CA PHE A 23 -8.95 -6.12 -4.12
C PHE A 23 -9.27 -5.70 -5.56
N ARG A 24 -9.96 -4.57 -5.72
CA ARG A 24 -10.35 -4.06 -7.03
C ARG A 24 -9.57 -2.80 -7.35
N HIS A 25 -8.74 -2.86 -8.39
CA HIS A 25 -7.96 -1.71 -8.85
C HIS A 25 -8.82 -0.44 -9.02
N SER A 26 -10.06 -0.55 -9.52
CA SER A 26 -10.95 0.58 -9.74
C SER A 26 -11.46 1.27 -8.47
N ARG A 27 -11.34 0.64 -7.29
CA ARG A 27 -11.87 1.09 -5.99
C ARG A 27 -10.76 1.28 -4.94
N ASP A 28 -9.78 0.37 -4.91
CA ASP A 28 -8.78 0.26 -3.84
C ASP A 28 -7.44 0.92 -4.19
N THR A 29 -7.41 1.73 -5.25
CA THR A 29 -6.25 2.53 -5.65
C THR A 29 -6.56 4.02 -5.67
N PHE A 30 -5.50 4.85 -5.71
CA PHE A 30 -5.64 6.30 -5.74
C PHE A 30 -6.09 6.79 -7.12
N ALA A 31 -6.93 7.84 -7.13
CA ALA A 31 -7.32 8.54 -8.36
C ALA A 31 -6.25 9.51 -8.88
N PHE A 32 -5.25 9.87 -8.06
CA PHE A 32 -4.14 10.73 -8.47
C PHE A 32 -2.91 9.90 -8.83
N VAL A 33 -2.08 10.45 -9.72
CA VAL A 33 -0.87 9.78 -10.22
C VAL A 33 0.35 10.14 -9.38
N ASN A 34 1.26 9.18 -9.20
CA ASN A 34 2.65 9.47 -8.87
C ASN A 34 3.41 9.69 -10.17
N ALA A 35 3.72 10.94 -10.47
CA ALA A 35 4.38 11.28 -11.72
C ALA A 35 5.81 10.74 -11.80
N THR A 36 6.24 10.44 -13.03
CA THR A 36 7.61 10.00 -13.32
C THR A 36 8.51 11.20 -13.53
N VAL A 37 9.69 11.16 -12.90
CA VAL A 37 10.76 12.15 -13.15
C VAL A 37 11.60 11.80 -14.38
N PHE A 38 11.44 10.58 -14.91
CA PHE A 38 12.02 10.17 -16.17
C PHE A 38 10.98 10.21 -17.27
N LYS A 39 11.40 10.68 -18.43
CA LYS A 39 10.75 10.40 -19.71
C LYS A 39 11.60 9.37 -20.44
N TYR A 40 10.98 8.59 -21.33
CA TYR A 40 11.67 7.56 -22.11
C TYR A 40 11.61 7.92 -23.59
N ARG A 41 12.76 7.85 -24.28
CA ARG A 41 12.86 8.03 -25.74
C ARG A 41 13.67 6.87 -26.27
N ALA A 42 13.09 6.08 -27.18
CA ALA A 42 13.70 4.86 -27.70
C ALA A 42 14.20 3.91 -26.59
N GLY A 43 13.44 3.74 -25.51
CA GLY A 43 13.82 2.88 -24.37
C GLY A 43 14.85 3.48 -23.41
N HIS A 44 15.46 4.62 -23.73
CA HIS A 44 16.45 5.28 -22.87
C HIS A 44 15.79 6.30 -21.93
N PRO A 45 16.06 6.23 -20.61
CA PRO A 45 15.54 7.20 -19.65
C PRO A 45 16.32 8.53 -19.75
N TYR A 46 15.60 9.64 -19.73
CA TYR A 46 16.18 10.98 -19.56
C TYR A 46 15.42 11.74 -18.48
N LEU A 47 16.17 12.50 -17.67
CA LEU A 47 15.58 13.29 -16.60
C LEU A 47 14.66 14.36 -17.20
N ARG A 48 13.42 14.43 -16.74
CA ARG A 48 12.49 15.49 -17.12
C ARG A 48 13.10 16.82 -16.66
N PRO A 49 13.31 17.79 -17.58
CA PRO A 49 13.71 19.13 -17.20
C PRO A 49 12.69 19.67 -16.19
N ARG A 50 13.16 20.32 -15.14
CA ARG A 50 12.27 20.95 -14.16
C ARG A 50 11.53 22.08 -14.90
N SER A 51 10.26 21.87 -15.23
CA SER A 51 9.44 22.91 -15.87
C SER A 51 9.40 24.14 -14.96
N THR A 52 9.56 25.33 -15.54
CA THR A 52 9.39 26.62 -14.85
C THR A 52 7.91 26.95 -14.61
N SER A 53 6.99 26.24 -15.26
CA SER A 53 5.55 26.28 -14.98
C SER A 53 5.15 25.32 -13.85
N LYS A 54 4.01 25.59 -13.19
CA LYS A 54 3.34 24.65 -12.27
C LYS A 54 2.87 23.40 -13.01
N ASP A 55 3.81 22.53 -13.39
CA ASP A 55 3.53 21.19 -13.90
C ASP A 55 3.10 20.31 -12.72
N PRO A 56 1.86 19.79 -12.67
CA PRO A 56 1.40 18.92 -11.59
C PRO A 56 2.29 17.68 -11.40
N ALA A 57 3.01 17.26 -12.45
CA ALA A 57 4.00 16.17 -12.37
C ALA A 57 5.20 16.51 -11.46
N ASN A 58 5.50 17.78 -11.26
CA ASN A 58 6.54 18.24 -10.34
C ASN A 58 6.09 18.24 -8.89
N GLU A 59 4.78 18.22 -8.61
CA GLU A 59 4.23 18.37 -7.25
C GLU A 59 4.15 17.03 -6.50
N TYR A 60 3.81 15.93 -7.18
CA TYR A 60 3.69 14.61 -6.57
C TYR A 60 4.38 13.51 -7.39
N ASN A 61 5.69 13.36 -7.16
CA ASN A 61 6.55 12.36 -7.80
C ASN A 61 7.42 11.61 -6.79
N ARG A 62 8.03 10.50 -7.24
CA ARG A 62 8.91 9.64 -6.42
C ARG A 62 8.23 9.14 -5.14
N ARG A 63 6.91 8.90 -5.21
CA ARG A 63 6.04 8.42 -4.11
C ARG A 63 5.54 7.00 -4.31
N CYS A 64 6.05 6.25 -5.30
CA CYS A 64 5.63 4.87 -5.57
C CYS A 64 5.59 3.99 -4.31
N PHE A 65 6.67 3.99 -3.52
CA PHE A 65 6.77 3.24 -2.26
C PHE A 65 5.68 3.61 -1.25
N VAL A 66 5.40 4.90 -1.14
CA VAL A 66 4.39 5.42 -0.21
C VAL A 66 3.00 5.04 -0.70
N MET A 67 2.76 5.11 -2.01
CA MET A 67 1.46 4.78 -2.59
C MET A 67 1.15 3.29 -2.51
N THR A 68 2.06 2.39 -2.88
CA THR A 68 1.81 0.94 -2.79
C THR A 68 1.60 0.50 -1.34
N ARG A 69 2.43 0.99 -0.42
CA ARG A 69 2.27 0.78 1.02
C ARG A 69 0.92 1.29 1.50
N ALA A 70 0.56 2.53 1.15
CA ALA A 70 -0.69 3.13 1.61
C ALA A 70 -1.89 2.38 1.04
N ALA A 71 -1.91 2.01 -0.24
CA ALA A 71 -2.99 1.21 -0.83
C ALA A 71 -3.23 -0.09 -0.05
N MET A 72 -2.16 -0.84 0.24
CA MET A 72 -2.24 -2.04 1.10
C MET A 72 -2.76 -1.71 2.52
N GLN A 73 -2.28 -0.63 3.15
CA GLN A 73 -2.74 -0.24 4.49
C GLN A 73 -4.21 0.16 4.52
N PHE A 74 -4.69 0.90 3.52
CA PHE A 74 -6.10 1.25 3.41
C PHE A 74 -6.95 -0.01 3.21
N TYR A 75 -6.52 -0.91 2.34
CA TYR A 75 -7.20 -2.17 2.13
C TYR A 75 -7.32 -3.02 3.41
N LYS A 76 -6.23 -3.11 4.20
CA LYS A 76 -6.20 -3.93 5.43
C LYS A 76 -6.87 -3.28 6.64
N PHE A 77 -6.83 -1.94 6.74
CA PHE A 77 -7.11 -1.23 7.99
C PHE A 77 -8.19 -0.16 7.90
N ALA A 78 -8.72 0.12 6.71
CA ALA A 78 -9.78 1.10 6.50
C ALA A 78 -11.08 0.45 6.05
N ARG A 79 -12.19 1.08 6.42
CA ARG A 79 -13.50 0.83 5.81
C ARG A 79 -14.14 2.16 5.43
N PHE A 80 -15.00 2.12 4.42
CA PHE A 80 -15.63 3.30 3.86
C PHE A 80 -17.13 3.27 4.15
N ASP A 81 -17.71 4.42 4.49
CA ASP A 81 -19.14 4.57 4.75
C ASP A 81 -19.71 5.73 3.92
N PRO A 82 -20.30 5.46 2.75
CA PRO A 82 -20.75 6.51 1.83
C PRO A 82 -21.95 7.29 2.35
N ARG A 83 -22.68 6.79 3.37
CA ARG A 83 -23.91 7.42 3.87
C ARG A 83 -23.66 8.46 4.96
N SER A 84 -22.48 8.41 5.58
CA SER A 84 -22.10 9.34 6.66
C SER A 84 -21.51 10.64 6.10
N THR A 85 -21.59 11.73 6.87
CA THR A 85 -21.03 13.02 6.47
C THR A 85 -19.50 12.98 6.36
N PRO A 86 -18.89 13.48 5.26
CA PRO A 86 -17.44 13.60 5.15
C PRO A 86 -16.83 14.42 6.28
N LEU A 87 -15.63 14.02 6.71
CA LEU A 87 -14.85 14.77 7.68
C LEU A 87 -14.26 16.05 7.08
N ASP A 88 -13.98 17.03 7.94
CA ASP A 88 -13.08 18.12 7.61
C ASP A 88 -11.65 17.61 7.36
N ASP A 89 -10.82 18.47 6.76
CA ASP A 89 -9.45 18.11 6.36
C ASP A 89 -8.56 17.71 7.56
N ARG A 90 -8.78 18.29 8.76
CA ARG A 90 -7.98 18.01 9.96
C ARG A 90 -8.30 16.63 10.52
N ALA A 91 -9.58 16.33 10.67
CA ALA A 91 -10.06 15.03 11.13
C ALA A 91 -9.74 13.93 10.11
N LEU A 92 -9.88 14.21 8.82
CA LEU A 92 -9.50 13.30 7.75
C LEU A 92 -8.00 12.99 7.80
N ALA A 93 -7.14 14.01 7.94
CA ALA A 93 -5.70 13.83 8.08
C ALA A 93 -5.32 12.96 9.29
N ALA A 94 -6.04 13.08 10.41
CA ALA A 94 -5.83 12.20 11.57
C ALA A 94 -6.16 10.74 11.26
N ARG A 95 -7.28 10.46 10.57
CA ARG A 95 -7.66 9.09 10.17
C ARG A 95 -6.69 8.49 9.15
N ILE A 96 -6.25 9.27 8.16
CA ILE A 96 -5.22 8.83 7.20
C ILE A 96 -3.95 8.42 7.94
N ARG A 97 -3.50 9.21 8.93
CA ARG A 97 -2.32 8.87 9.75
C ARG A 97 -2.56 7.65 10.63
N ALA A 98 -3.76 7.45 11.16
CA ALA A 98 -4.11 6.26 11.95
C ALA A 98 -3.99 4.96 11.13
N VAL A 99 -4.35 4.99 9.84
CA VAL A 99 -4.15 3.87 8.91
C VAL A 99 -2.67 3.70 8.57
N THR A 100 -2.00 4.78 8.16
CA THR A 100 -0.65 4.72 7.57
C THR A 100 0.46 4.48 8.59
N ARG A 101 0.21 4.68 9.89
CA ARG A 101 1.13 4.28 10.97
C ARG A 101 1.13 2.77 11.25
N ARG A 102 0.10 2.03 10.85
CA ARG A 102 0.05 0.58 11.04
C ARG A 102 1.04 -0.12 10.12
N ALA A 103 1.65 -1.21 10.57
CA ALA A 103 2.58 -1.95 9.71
C ALA A 103 1.81 -2.70 8.60
N PRO A 104 2.21 -2.57 7.32
CA PRO A 104 1.50 -3.19 6.19
C PRO A 104 1.55 -4.73 6.18
N TRP A 105 2.54 -5.32 6.87
CA TRP A 105 2.70 -6.77 7.02
C TRP A 105 1.87 -7.36 8.17
N HIS A 106 1.18 -6.54 8.96
CA HIS A 106 0.20 -7.07 9.91
C HIS A 106 -1.02 -7.64 9.18
N GLU A 107 -1.69 -8.58 9.83
CA GLU A 107 -2.97 -9.12 9.36
C GLU A 107 -4.02 -8.02 9.23
N SER A 108 -4.94 -8.22 8.28
CA SER A 108 -6.09 -7.35 8.09
C SER A 108 -6.92 -7.24 9.37
N LEU A 109 -7.36 -6.02 9.71
CA LEU A 109 -8.27 -5.88 10.84
C LEU A 109 -9.65 -6.45 10.50
N PRO A 110 -10.35 -7.03 11.48
CA PRO A 110 -11.78 -7.31 11.38
C PRO A 110 -12.54 -6.04 10.96
N GLN A 111 -13.58 -6.19 10.14
CA GLN A 111 -14.26 -5.07 9.50
C GLN A 111 -14.75 -4.01 10.50
N ASN A 112 -15.27 -4.43 11.66
CA ASN A 112 -15.74 -3.54 12.73
C ASN A 112 -14.61 -2.75 13.43
N HIS A 113 -13.37 -3.24 13.40
CA HIS A 113 -12.19 -2.59 13.99
C HIS A 113 -11.43 -1.69 13.01
N ARG A 114 -11.80 -1.69 11.72
CA ARG A 114 -11.18 -0.83 10.71
C ARG A 114 -11.53 0.64 10.92
N VAL A 115 -10.57 1.51 10.61
CA VAL A 115 -10.75 2.96 10.64
C VAL A 115 -11.80 3.37 9.61
N VAL A 116 -12.86 4.04 10.05
CA VAL A 116 -13.97 4.44 9.16
C VAL A 116 -13.60 5.70 8.39
N PHE A 117 -13.92 5.77 7.11
CA PHE A 117 -13.85 6.97 6.28
C PHE A 117 -15.25 7.30 5.78
N PRO A 118 -15.93 8.30 6.36
CA PRO A 118 -17.30 8.63 6.03
C PRO A 118 -17.37 9.49 4.76
N GLY A 119 -18.48 9.37 4.04
CA GLY A 119 -18.81 10.19 2.87
C GLY A 119 -18.17 9.74 1.55
N TYR A 120 -17.59 8.54 1.53
CA TYR A 120 -16.99 7.95 0.34
C TYR A 120 -17.31 6.45 0.31
N ALA A 121 -17.43 5.86 -0.88
CA ALA A 121 -17.63 4.42 -1.04
C ALA A 121 -16.31 3.62 -1.03
N ASN A 122 -15.19 4.25 -1.38
CA ASN A 122 -13.88 3.59 -1.49
C ASN A 122 -12.71 4.60 -1.53
N LEU A 123 -11.47 4.07 -1.56
CA LEU A 123 -10.24 4.86 -1.60
C LEU A 123 -10.14 5.71 -2.87
N ARG A 124 -10.54 5.17 -4.02
CA ARG A 124 -10.50 5.89 -5.31
C ARG A 124 -11.37 7.14 -5.27
N GLU A 125 -12.58 7.03 -4.76
CA GLU A 125 -13.51 8.15 -4.62
C GLU A 125 -12.98 9.20 -3.63
N MET A 126 -12.57 8.76 -2.42
CA MET A 126 -11.99 9.66 -1.43
C MET A 126 -10.76 10.39 -1.98
N SER A 127 -9.91 9.68 -2.71
CA SER A 127 -8.68 10.26 -3.26
C SER A 127 -8.91 11.18 -4.44
N LYS A 128 -10.02 11.03 -5.17
CA LYS A 128 -10.47 12.02 -6.15
C LYS A 128 -10.93 13.30 -5.48
N ALA A 129 -11.68 13.20 -4.38
CA ALA A 129 -12.23 14.35 -3.67
C ALA A 129 -11.23 15.10 -2.78
N ARG A 130 -10.29 14.38 -2.14
CA ARG A 130 -9.38 14.90 -1.10
C ARG A 130 -7.91 14.59 -1.38
N ALA A 131 -7.51 14.69 -2.64
CA ALA A 131 -6.15 14.37 -3.10
C ALA A 131 -5.08 15.09 -2.26
N HIS A 132 -5.25 16.40 -2.00
CA HIS A 132 -4.29 17.21 -1.26
C HIS A 132 -4.09 16.74 0.18
N VAL A 133 -5.16 16.28 0.85
CA VAL A 133 -5.06 15.77 2.23
C VAL A 133 -4.30 14.45 2.23
N LEU A 134 -4.61 13.54 1.30
CA LEU A 134 -3.89 12.27 1.18
C LEU A 134 -2.42 12.47 0.87
N GLN A 135 -2.09 13.23 -0.17
CA GLN A 135 -0.71 13.49 -0.59
C GLN A 135 0.17 14.05 0.55
N LYS A 136 -0.42 14.89 1.43
CA LYS A 136 0.27 15.43 2.61
C LYS A 136 0.42 14.44 3.77
N ASN A 137 -0.42 13.40 3.85
CA ASN A 137 -0.55 12.57 5.05
C ASN A 137 -0.23 11.08 4.85
N ILE A 138 -0.05 10.58 3.62
CA ILE A 138 0.29 9.16 3.41
C ILE A 138 1.78 8.86 3.58
N GLY A 139 2.64 9.88 3.58
CA GLY A 139 4.06 9.76 3.90
C GLY A 139 4.97 10.62 3.02
N LEU A 140 6.21 10.79 3.46
CA LEU A 140 7.26 11.46 2.69
C LEU A 140 7.95 10.43 1.79
N GLY A 141 8.11 10.75 0.50
CA GLY A 141 8.72 9.84 -0.47
C GLY A 141 10.24 9.73 -0.39
N TRP A 142 10.96 10.82 -0.10
CA TRP A 142 12.43 10.77 -0.06
C TRP A 142 13.02 10.03 1.17
N PRO A 143 12.44 10.10 2.40
CA PRO A 143 12.92 9.29 3.53
C PRO A 143 12.64 7.79 3.37
N THR A 144 11.75 7.43 2.44
CA THR A 144 11.49 6.02 2.13
C THR A 144 12.72 5.36 1.51
N TYR A 145 13.53 6.07 0.71
CA TYR A 145 14.78 5.51 0.17
C TYR A 145 15.86 5.28 1.24
N LEU A 146 15.84 6.04 2.34
CA LEU A 146 16.80 5.92 3.46
C LEU A 146 16.36 4.91 4.53
N ARG A 147 15.17 4.32 4.40
CA ARG A 147 14.70 3.31 5.35
C ARG A 147 15.55 2.04 5.17
N LEU A 148 16.09 1.48 6.26
CA LEU A 148 16.99 0.31 6.25
C LEU A 148 16.52 -0.85 5.35
N GLY A 149 15.21 -1.13 5.28
CA GLY A 149 14.67 -2.17 4.40
C GLY A 149 14.77 -1.88 2.90
N ASN A 150 14.88 -0.61 2.50
CA ASN A 150 15.02 -0.15 1.12
C ASN A 150 16.48 0.01 0.70
N PHE A 151 17.45 -0.07 1.62
CA PHE A 151 18.87 -0.18 1.27
C PHE A 151 19.15 -1.40 0.37
N ARG A 152 18.29 -2.42 0.45
CA ARG A 152 18.26 -3.59 -0.43
C ARG A 152 18.25 -3.24 -1.93
N MET A 153 17.76 -2.06 -2.31
CA MET A 153 17.73 -1.58 -3.70
C MET A 153 19.10 -1.16 -4.26
N PHE A 154 20.12 -1.03 -3.41
CA PHE A 154 21.47 -0.61 -3.81
C PHE A 154 22.45 -1.78 -3.91
N TYR A 155 21.98 -3.03 -3.97
CA TYR A 155 22.82 -4.20 -4.14
C TYR A 155 22.22 -5.18 -5.16
N LYS A 156 23.06 -5.89 -5.91
CA LYS A 156 22.61 -6.98 -6.78
C LYS A 156 22.16 -8.15 -5.92
N HIS A 157 20.86 -8.40 -5.89
CA HIS A 157 20.32 -9.56 -5.19
C HIS A 157 20.81 -10.87 -5.84
N ASP A 158 21.26 -11.81 -4.99
CA ASP A 158 21.63 -13.15 -5.42
C ASP A 158 20.38 -13.99 -5.77
N LEU A 159 20.57 -15.15 -6.40
CA LEU A 159 19.48 -16.05 -6.77
C LEU A 159 18.65 -16.47 -5.55
N LYS A 160 19.30 -16.71 -4.39
CA LYS A 160 18.65 -17.09 -3.14
C LYS A 160 17.66 -16.03 -2.65
N TYR A 161 18.00 -14.74 -2.78
CA TYR A 161 17.07 -13.66 -2.46
C TYR A 161 15.85 -13.66 -3.38
N GLN A 162 16.05 -13.91 -4.67
CA GLN A 162 14.94 -13.98 -5.63
C GLN A 162 14.02 -15.17 -5.32
N GLU A 163 14.58 -16.35 -5.05
CA GLU A 163 13.84 -17.55 -4.63
C GLU A 163 13.03 -17.29 -3.35
N LYS A 164 13.65 -16.67 -2.33
CA LYS A 164 12.94 -16.30 -1.09
C LYS A 164 11.84 -15.29 -1.34
N THR A 165 12.08 -14.30 -2.19
CA THR A 165 11.07 -13.28 -2.54
C THR A 165 9.91 -13.91 -3.30
N TYR A 166 10.20 -14.83 -4.22
CA TYR A 166 9.22 -15.62 -4.95
C TYR A 166 8.37 -16.47 -3.99
N ALA A 167 8.99 -17.21 -3.07
CA ALA A 167 8.27 -18.00 -2.08
C ALA A 167 7.37 -17.14 -1.17
N ASN A 168 7.82 -15.94 -0.78
CA ASN A 168 7.00 -15.00 0.00
C ASN A 168 5.83 -14.43 -0.80
N LEU A 169 6.05 -14.12 -2.09
CA LEU A 169 5.01 -13.68 -3.00
C LEU A 169 3.95 -14.77 -3.14
N ASP A 170 4.37 -15.99 -3.46
CA ASP A 170 3.48 -17.13 -3.67
C ASP A 170 2.66 -17.43 -2.40
N ALA A 171 3.31 -17.46 -1.24
CA ALA A 171 2.64 -17.65 0.04
C ALA A 171 1.64 -16.53 0.36
N ALA A 172 1.91 -15.27 0.00
CA ALA A 172 0.98 -14.17 0.21
C ALA A 172 -0.25 -14.31 -0.71
N LEU A 173 -0.02 -14.59 -2.00
CA LEU A 173 -1.08 -14.75 -2.99
C LEU A 173 -1.95 -15.98 -2.72
N ALA A 174 -1.37 -17.09 -2.27
CA ALA A 174 -2.09 -18.30 -1.88
C ALA A 174 -3.06 -18.06 -0.70
N ARG A 175 -2.80 -17.07 0.15
CA ARG A 175 -3.71 -16.64 1.23
C ARG A 175 -4.70 -15.57 0.80
N GLY A 176 -4.71 -15.18 -0.48
CA GLY A 176 -5.49 -14.05 -0.98
C GLY A 176 -5.05 -12.68 -0.44
N ASP A 177 -3.82 -12.57 0.07
CA ASP A 177 -3.26 -11.31 0.55
C ASP A 177 -2.50 -10.57 -0.58
N LEU A 178 -2.25 -9.29 -0.36
CA LEU A 178 -1.48 -8.44 -1.25
C LEU A 178 0.03 -8.60 -1.00
N PHE A 179 0.84 -8.36 -2.02
CA PHE A 179 2.30 -8.33 -1.89
C PHE A 179 2.89 -7.05 -2.46
N VAL A 180 3.76 -6.37 -1.72
CA VAL A 180 4.50 -5.21 -2.25
C VAL A 180 5.84 -5.68 -2.81
N GLY A 181 5.97 -5.65 -4.13
CA GLY A 181 7.20 -5.96 -4.85
C GLY A 181 8.05 -4.74 -5.12
N TYR A 182 9.37 -4.94 -5.20
CA TYR A 182 10.33 -3.89 -5.57
C TYR A 182 10.99 -4.24 -6.91
N LEU A 183 10.95 -3.29 -7.83
CA LEU A 183 11.60 -3.36 -9.12
C LEU A 183 12.79 -2.41 -9.11
N SER A 184 13.98 -2.98 -9.33
CA SER A 184 15.22 -2.24 -9.47
C SER A 184 15.99 -2.70 -10.69
N THR A 185 16.55 -1.76 -11.44
CA THR A 185 17.46 -2.02 -12.57
C THR A 185 18.94 -1.87 -12.17
N TYR A 186 19.26 -1.99 -10.88
CA TYR A 186 20.61 -1.81 -10.33
C TYR A 186 21.69 -2.57 -11.16
N PRO A 187 22.84 -1.94 -11.49
CA PRO A 187 23.32 -0.64 -11.00
C PRO A 187 22.69 0.58 -11.68
N SER A 188 21.92 0.38 -12.75
CA SER A 188 21.17 1.47 -13.39
C SER A 188 19.98 1.85 -12.49
N LEU A 189 20.03 3.00 -11.82
CA LEU A 189 18.92 3.50 -10.97
C LEU A 189 17.78 4.12 -11.81
N ALA A 190 17.64 3.71 -13.07
CA ALA A 190 16.61 4.18 -13.99
C ALA A 190 15.18 3.86 -13.50
N ILE A 191 15.00 2.68 -12.88
CA ILE A 191 13.74 2.26 -12.29
C ILE A 191 14.00 1.82 -10.85
N ASN A 192 13.52 2.62 -9.90
CA ASN A 192 13.35 2.21 -8.50
C ASN A 192 11.87 2.36 -8.20
N HIS A 193 11.12 1.29 -8.44
CA HIS A 193 9.66 1.31 -8.39
C HIS A 193 9.16 0.24 -7.43
N SER A 194 8.09 0.54 -6.71
CA SER A 194 7.36 -0.46 -5.96
C SER A 194 6.06 -0.77 -6.70
N ILE A 195 5.71 -2.04 -6.77
CA ILE A 195 4.45 -2.52 -7.33
C ILE A 195 3.63 -3.20 -6.24
N LEU A 196 2.32 -3.24 -6.42
CA LEU A 196 1.41 -4.00 -5.57
C LEU A 196 0.89 -5.18 -6.39
N CYS A 197 1.26 -6.39 -6.00
CA CYS A 197 0.84 -7.63 -6.60
C CYS A 197 -0.42 -8.15 -5.89
N LEU A 198 -1.32 -8.70 -6.69
CA LEU A 198 -2.60 -9.28 -6.27
C LEU A 198 -2.91 -10.48 -7.15
N LEU A 199 -3.69 -11.43 -6.63
CA LEU A 199 -4.22 -12.51 -7.43
C LEU A 199 -5.31 -11.93 -8.33
N TYR A 200 -5.15 -12.05 -9.65
CA TYR A 200 -6.16 -11.63 -10.61
C TYR A 200 -6.81 -12.88 -11.21
N THR A 201 -8.09 -13.10 -10.90
CA THR A 201 -8.91 -14.08 -11.61
C THR A 201 -9.58 -13.35 -12.77
N SER A 202 -9.18 -13.66 -13.99
CA SER A 202 -9.91 -13.22 -15.18
C SER A 202 -11.34 -13.77 -15.11
N PRO A 203 -12.38 -12.96 -15.39
CA PRO A 203 -13.70 -13.53 -15.63
C PRO A 203 -13.57 -14.53 -16.80
N GLU A 204 -14.16 -15.72 -16.65
CA GLU A 204 -14.28 -16.68 -17.75
C GLU A 204 -14.86 -15.99 -19.00
N PRO A 205 -14.37 -16.34 -20.20
CA PRO A 205 -14.75 -15.68 -21.46
C PRO A 205 -16.26 -15.76 -21.76
#